data_AF-A0A965WA95-F1
#
_entry.id   AF-A0A965WA95-F1
#
_cell.length_a   1.000
_cell.length_b   1.000
_cell.length_c   1.000
_cell.angle_alpha   90.00
_cell.angle_beta   90.00
_cell.angle_gamma   90.00
#
_symmetry.space_group_name_H-M   'P 1'
#
loop_
_entity.id
_entity.type
_entity.pdbx_description
1 polymer ?
#
loop_
_entity_poly.entity_id
_entity_poly.type
_entity_poly.pdbx_seq_one_letter_code
_entity_poly.pdbx_strand_id
1 'polypeptide(L)' 'FATLLDQFSKRLKDHFAGWEIFVLTADMGLPGHLRMKESKRTPLFNGPLECRLFKFEIRGRTDTQKS' A
#
# COMPACT_ATOMS: atom_id res chain seq x y z
N PHE A 1 11.81 -5.78 -8.16
CA PHE A 1 10.44 -5.47 -7.68
C PHE A 1 10.41 -4.92 -6.26
N ALA A 2 11.07 -5.54 -5.27
CA ALA A 2 11.09 -5.03 -3.88
C ALA A 2 11.48 -3.54 -3.77
N THR A 3 12.55 -3.12 -4.46
CA THR A 3 13.02 -1.71 -4.47
C THR A 3 11.95 -0.73 -4.97
N LEU A 4 11.14 -1.11 -5.96
CA LEU A 4 10.06 -0.26 -6.48
C LEU A 4 8.97 -0.08 -5.43
N LEU A 5 8.55 -1.17 -4.76
CA LEU A 5 7.50 -1.14 -3.75
C LEU A 5 7.95 -0.38 -2.48
N ASP A 6 9.24 -0.50 -2.12
CA ASP A 6 9.83 0.28 -1.03
C ASP A 6 9.82 1.78 -1.35
N GLN A 7 10.25 2.17 -2.56
CA GLN A 7 10.20 3.56 -3.01
C GLN A 7 8.76 4.08 -3.10
N PHE A 8 7.83 3.28 -3.61
CA PHE A 8 6.42 3.62 -3.67
C PHE A 8 5.84 3.87 -2.27
N SER A 9 6.09 2.96 -1.31
CA SER A 9 5.68 3.14 0.10
C SER A 9 6.24 4.43 0.70
N LYS A 10 7.53 4.72 0.46
CA LYS A 10 8.16 5.96 0.90
C LYS A 10 7.45 7.19 0.32
N ARG A 11 7.20 7.21 -0.99
CA ARG A 11 6.53 8.34 -1.66
C ARG A 11 5.11 8.55 -1.14
N LEU A 12 4.35 7.47 -0.90
CA LEU A 12 3.03 7.55 -0.30
C LEU A 12 3.06 8.22 1.08
N LYS A 13 3.92 7.75 1.98
CA LYS A 13 4.02 8.27 3.36
C LYS A 13 4.55 9.71 3.42
N ASP A 14 5.41 10.10 2.47
CA ASP A 14 6.06 11.42 2.46
C ASP A 14 5.16 12.51 1.83
N HIS A 15 4.26 12.15 0.91
CA HIS A 15 3.53 13.15 0.10
C HIS A 15 2.00 13.00 0.10
N PHE A 16 1.46 11.87 0.55
CA PHE A 16 0.03 11.56 0.40
C PHE A 16 -0.64 11.23 1.74
N ALA A 17 -0.18 11.84 2.84
CA ALA A 17 -0.84 11.70 4.14
C ALA A 17 -2.32 12.13 4.06
N GLY A 18 -3.21 11.33 4.66
CA GLY A 18 -4.65 11.55 4.65
C GLY A 18 -5.38 11.00 3.40
N TRP A 19 -4.65 10.49 2.41
CA TRP A 19 -5.26 9.90 1.22
C TRP A 19 -5.72 8.47 1.46
N GLU A 20 -6.74 8.06 0.70
CA GLU A 20 -7.08 6.65 0.50
C GLU A 20 -6.49 6.19 -0.84
N ILE A 21 -5.71 5.11 -0.80
CA ILE A 21 -5.09 4.54 -2.00
C ILE A 21 -5.64 3.14 -2.24
N PHE A 22 -5.98 2.86 -3.48
CA PHE A 22 -6.49 1.57 -3.93
C PHE A 22 -5.49 0.94 -4.91
N VAL A 23 -5.07 -0.30 -4.64
CA VAL A 23 -4.10 -1.02 -5.48
C VAL A 23 -4.68 -2.36 -5.90
N LEU A 24 -4.84 -2.56 -7.21
CA LEU A 24 -5.22 -3.83 -7.82
C LEU A 24 -3.97 -4.62 -8.17
N THR A 25 -3.78 -5.79 -7.57
CA THR A 25 -2.61 -6.66 -7.84
C THR A 25 -2.94 -8.14 -7.65
N ALA A 26 -2.19 -9.00 -8.33
CA ALA A 26 -2.14 -10.44 -8.06
C ALA A 26 -1.12 -10.82 -6.97
N ASP A 27 -0.27 -9.86 -6.54
CA ASP A 27 0.70 -10.06 -5.46
C ASP A 27 0.05 -9.91 -4.07
N MET A 28 -0.12 -11.04 -3.37
CA MET A 28 -0.70 -11.08 -2.02
C MET A 28 0.25 -10.56 -0.94
N GLY A 29 1.54 -10.42 -1.24
CA GLY A 29 2.57 -9.89 -0.34
C GLY A 29 2.64 -8.36 -0.29
N LEU A 30 1.85 -7.66 -1.12
CA LEU A 30 1.87 -6.21 -1.25
C LEU A 30 1.81 -5.46 0.10
N PRO A 31 0.89 -5.76 1.05
CA PRO A 31 0.85 -5.05 2.33
C PRO A 31 2.18 -5.14 3.11
N GLY A 32 2.83 -6.31 3.06
CA GLY A 32 4.14 -6.56 3.67
C GLY A 32 5.24 -5.70 3.04
N HIS A 33 5.29 -5.64 1.71
CA HIS A 33 6.22 -4.78 0.99
C HIS A 33 6.02 -3.30 1.31
N LEU A 34 4.77 -2.85 1.43
CA LEU A 34 4.48 -1.47 1.76
C LEU A 34 4.69 -1.14 3.25
N ARG A 35 4.79 -2.15 4.13
CA ARG A 35 4.80 -1.99 5.59
C ARG A 35 3.61 -1.14 6.04
N MET A 36 2.43 -1.47 5.53
CA MET A 36 1.16 -0.83 5.82
C MET A 36 0.10 -1.91 5.92
N LYS A 37 -0.81 -1.76 6.90
CA LYS A 37 -2.00 -2.62 7.00
C LYS A 37 -3.09 -2.05 6.10
N GLU A 38 -3.65 -2.90 5.26
CA GLU A 38 -4.83 -2.57 4.46
C GLU A 38 -6.06 -2.37 5.35
N SER A 39 -6.93 -1.43 4.99
CA SER A 39 -8.25 -1.26 5.61
C SER A 39 -9.31 -2.13 4.95
N LYS A 40 -9.10 -2.56 3.69
CA LYS A 40 -9.97 -3.49 2.98
C LYS A 40 -9.18 -4.34 1.99
N ARG A 41 -9.58 -5.61 1.85
CA ARG A 41 -9.08 -6.54 0.83
C ARG A 41 -10.26 -7.18 0.10
N THR A 42 -10.46 -6.83 -1.17
CA THR A 42 -11.59 -7.34 -1.97
C THR A 42 -11.09 -8.30 -3.06
N PRO A 43 -11.58 -9.56 -3.09
CA PRO A 43 -11.39 -10.47 -4.21
C PRO A 43 -11.91 -9.90 -5.52
N LEU A 44 -11.08 -9.90 -6.56
CA LEU A 44 -11.44 -9.51 -7.92
C LEU A 44 -10.75 -10.43 -8.93
N PHE A 45 -11.22 -10.38 -10.17
CA PHE A 45 -10.62 -11.08 -11.30
C PHE A 45 -10.30 -10.07 -12.40
N ASN A 46 -9.05 -10.05 -12.87
CA ASN A 46 -8.63 -9.31 -14.05
C ASN A 46 -8.63 -10.28 -15.25
N GLY A 47 -9.81 -10.51 -15.82
CA GLY A 47 -10.03 -11.64 -16.73
C GLY A 47 -9.91 -12.97 -15.97
N PRO A 48 -9.12 -13.95 -16.43
CA PRO A 48 -8.91 -15.20 -15.70
C PRO A 48 -7.95 -15.08 -14.51
N LEU A 49 -7.24 -13.95 -14.36
CA LEU A 49 -6.26 -13.76 -13.30
C LEU A 49 -6.92 -13.34 -11.99
N GLU A 50 -6.71 -14.11 -10.92
CA GLU A 50 -7.15 -13.74 -9.59
C GLU A 50 -6.30 -12.59 -9.03
N CYS A 51 -6.98 -11.53 -8.59
CA CYS A 51 -6.38 -10.35 -7.99
C CYS A 51 -7.07 -10.00 -6.67
N ARG A 52 -6.48 -9.05 -5.95
CA ARG A 52 -7.13 -8.32 -4.86
C ARG A 52 -7.05 -6.82 -5.10
N LEU A 53 -8.13 -6.12 -4.78
CA LEU A 53 -8.10 -4.68 -4.58
C LEU A 53 -7.84 -4.42 -3.09
N PHE A 54 -6.64 -3.92 -2.78
CA PHE A 54 -6.29 -3.46 -1.45
C PHE A 54 -6.62 -1.99 -1.31
N LYS A 55 -7.27 -1.61 -0.20
CA LYS A 55 -7.44 -0.22 0.22
C LYS A 55 -6.48 0.08 1.36
N PHE A 56 -5.75 1.18 1.27
CA PHE A 56 -4.90 1.70 2.34
C PHE A 56 -5.31 3.12 2.69
N GLU A 57 -5.34 3.42 3.98
CA GLU A 57 -5.39 4.79 4.48
C GLU A 57 -3.98 5.23 4.78
N ILE A 58 -3.49 6.22 4.04
CA ILE A 58 -2.10 6.66 4.13
C ILE A 58 -1.93 7.58 5.32
N ARG A 59 -1.10 7.13 6.26
CA ARG A 59 -0.65 7.93 7.38
C ARG A 59 0.70 8.53 7.03
N GLY A 60 0.84 9.84 7.24
CA GLY A 60 2.12 10.52 7.11
C GLY A 60 3.16 9.95 8.07
N ARG A 61 4.45 10.20 7.82
CA ARG A 61 5.45 9.96 8.86
C ARG A 61 5.11 10.81 10.08
N THR A 62 4.92 10.19 11.23
CA THR A 62 4.90 10.91 12.50
C THR A 62 6.32 11.37 12.78
N ASP A 63 6.52 12.67 12.99
CA ASP A 63 7.79 13.23 13.46
C ASP A 63 8.04 12.79 14.91
N THR A 64 8.46 11.54 15.10
CA THR A 64 8.87 11.02 16.41
C THR A 64 10.35 10.67 16.37
N GLN A 65 11.19 11.70 16.19
CA GLN A 65 12.59 11.70 16.64
C GLN A 65 12.99 13.14 17.04
N LYS A 66 12.74 13.49 18.31
CA LYS A 66 13.52 14.49 19.04
C LYS A 66 13.51 14.13 20.53
N SER A 67 14.54 13.43 20.97
CA SER A 67 15.05 13.38 22.35
C SER A 67 16.47 12.81 22.29
#